data_AF-A0A3D3NSE8-F1
#
_entry.id   AF-A0A3D3NSE8-F1
#
_cell.length_a   1.000
_cell.length_b   1.000
_cell.length_c   1.000
_cell.angle_alpha   90.00
_cell.angle_beta   90.00
_cell.angle_gamma   90.00
#
_symmetry.space_group_name_H-M   'P 1'
#
loop_
_entity.id
_entity.type
_entity.pdbx_description
1 polymer ?
#
loop_
_entity_poly.entity_id
_entity_poly.type
_entity_poly.pdbx_seq_one_letter_code
_entity_poly.pdbx_strand_id
1 'polypeptide(L)' 'GMKLPALMSGDFEPHFSLVNMLKDVDFARALAAESGLPVPAVDCAAEAMRAGVAEGLGEQDFSIMGRLP' A
#
# COMPACT_ATOMS: atom_id res chain seq x y z
N GLY A 1 9.22 -11.15 12.31
CA GLY A 1 8.62 -10.29 11.25
C GLY A 1 7.85 -9.18 11.92
N MET A 2 8.07 -7.92 11.53
CA MET A 2 7.61 -6.75 12.32
C MET A 2 6.15 -6.35 12.09
N LYS A 3 5.55 -6.67 10.93
CA LYS A 3 4.22 -6.16 10.55
C LYS A 3 3.05 -6.94 11.12
N LEU A 4 3.16 -8.26 11.27
CA LEU A 4 2.08 -9.09 11.81
C LEU A 4 1.75 -8.73 13.28
N PRO A 5 2.75 -8.54 14.18
CA PRO A 5 2.47 -8.02 15.52
C PRO A 5 1.79 -6.64 15.51
N ALA A 6 2.25 -5.73 14.66
CA ALA A 6 1.71 -4.37 14.52
C ALA A 6 0.23 -4.36 14.07
N LEU A 7 -0.12 -5.23 13.09
CA LEU A 7 -1.50 -5.45 12.65
C LEU A 7 -2.40 -5.96 13.79
N MET A 8 -1.90 -6.94 14.56
CA MET A 8 -2.62 -7.52 15.70
C MET A 8 -2.82 -6.50 16.82
N SER A 9 -1.83 -5.63 17.09
CA SER A 9 -1.93 -4.57 18.10
C SER A 9 -2.69 -3.33 17.60
N GLY A 10 -2.85 -3.16 16.28
CA GLY A 10 -3.40 -1.94 15.69
C GLY A 10 -2.45 -0.75 15.76
N ASP A 11 -1.15 -1.02 15.85
CA ASP A 11 -0.10 -0.01 15.84
C ASP A 11 0.38 0.19 14.40
N PHE A 12 0.26 1.43 13.91
CA PHE A 12 0.62 1.79 12.54
C PHE A 12 1.61 2.96 12.51
N GLU A 13 2.40 3.12 13.56
CA GLU A 13 3.49 4.11 13.58
C GLU A 13 4.40 3.92 12.35
N PRO A 14 4.64 4.98 11.55
CA PRO A 14 5.21 4.85 10.22
C PRO A 14 6.69 4.44 10.28
N HIS A 15 6.97 3.23 9.83
CA HIS A 15 8.31 2.84 9.40
C HIS A 15 8.47 3.07 7.89
N PHE A 16 7.37 2.88 7.16
CA PHE A 16 7.23 3.25 5.75
C PHE A 16 5.76 3.59 5.45
N SER A 17 5.51 4.87 5.14
CA SER A 17 4.13 5.37 5.05
C SER A 17 3.36 4.83 3.84
N LEU A 18 2.04 4.77 3.95
CA LEU A 18 1.14 4.30 2.91
C LEU A 18 1.27 5.13 1.62
N VAL A 19 1.41 6.46 1.73
CA VAL A 19 1.61 7.34 0.57
C VAL A 19 2.93 7.05 -0.15
N ASN A 20 3.99 6.72 0.58
CA ASN A 20 5.28 6.34 0.00
C ASN A 20 5.20 4.98 -0.70
N MET A 21 4.47 4.01 -0.12
CA MET A 21 4.23 2.72 -0.75
C MET A 21 3.40 2.86 -2.04
N LEU A 22 2.35 3.67 -2.01
CA LEU A 22 1.54 3.94 -3.21
C LEU A 22 2.38 4.49 -4.36
N LYS A 23 3.29 5.43 -4.08
CA LYS A 23 4.23 5.98 -5.06
C LYS A 23 5.10 4.88 -5.69
N ASP A 24 5.65 3.96 -4.87
CA ASP A 24 6.48 2.86 -5.37
C ASP A 24 5.65 1.86 -6.21
N VAL A 25 4.40 1.59 -5.82
CA VAL A 25 3.46 0.76 -6.58
C VAL A 25 3.12 1.40 -7.93
N ASP A 26 2.86 2.71 -7.98
CA ASP A 26 2.57 3.42 -9.23
C ASP A 26 3.77 3.35 -10.20
N PHE A 27 5.02 3.44 -9.70
CA PHE A 27 6.20 3.20 -10.51
C PHE A 27 6.29 1.76 -11.04
N ALA A 28 6.00 0.76 -10.20
CA ALA A 28 6.01 -0.64 -10.62
C ALA A 28 4.95 -0.92 -11.71
N ARG A 29 3.76 -0.30 -11.59
CA ARG A 29 2.70 -0.40 -12.61
C ARG A 29 3.10 0.24 -13.92
N ALA A 30 3.74 1.42 -13.90
CA ALA A 30 4.24 2.06 -15.11
C ALA A 30 5.26 1.17 -15.85
N LEU A 31 6.20 0.57 -15.11
CA LEU A 31 7.18 -0.36 -15.67
C LEU A 31 6.54 -1.64 -16.25
N ALA A 32 5.51 -2.15 -15.58
CA ALA A 32 4.75 -3.31 -16.07
C ALA A 32 4.01 -2.97 -17.38
N ALA A 33 3.42 -1.78 -17.48
CA ALA A 33 2.77 -1.30 -18.68
C ALA A 33 3.74 -1.16 -19.86
N GLU A 34 4.93 -0.59 -19.64
CA GLU A 34 5.99 -0.47 -20.64
C GLU A 34 6.46 -1.82 -21.20
N SER A 35 6.46 -2.86 -20.35
CA SER A 35 6.86 -4.21 -20.72
C SER A 35 5.71 -5.10 -21.22
N GLY A 36 4.47 -4.59 -21.23
CA GLY A 36 3.28 -5.38 -21.57
C GLY A 36 2.98 -6.50 -20.57
N LEU A 37 3.50 -6.41 -19.34
CA LEU A 37 3.31 -7.40 -18.29
C LEU A 37 2.01 -7.12 -17.50
N PRO A 38 1.02 -8.03 -17.51
CA PRO A 38 -0.17 -7.88 -16.69
C PRO A 38 0.16 -8.05 -15.20
N VAL A 39 -0.30 -7.11 -14.36
CA VAL A 39 -0.05 -7.12 -12.91
C VAL A 39 -1.33 -6.95 -12.08
N PRO A 40 -2.36 -7.79 -12.27
CA PRO A 40 -3.69 -7.58 -11.68
C PRO A 40 -3.70 -7.52 -10.15
N ALA A 41 -2.80 -8.25 -9.48
CA ALA A 41 -2.67 -8.18 -8.02
C ALA A 41 -2.10 -6.83 -7.55
N VAL A 42 -1.18 -6.25 -8.32
CA VAL A 42 -0.60 -4.92 -8.05
C VAL A 42 -1.62 -3.83 -8.33
N ASP A 43 -2.41 -3.98 -9.41
CA ASP A 43 -3.51 -3.05 -9.70
C ASP A 43 -4.52 -3.02 -8.56
N CYS A 44 -4.95 -4.18 -8.06
CA CYS A 44 -5.85 -4.30 -6.91
C CYS A 44 -5.26 -3.63 -5.66
N ALA A 45 -3.99 -3.92 -5.34
CA ALA A 45 -3.31 -3.31 -4.21
C ALA A 45 -3.22 -1.79 -4.33
N ALA A 46 -2.95 -1.26 -5.53
CA ALA A 46 -2.88 0.18 -5.78
C ALA A 46 -4.22 0.87 -5.51
N GLU A 47 -5.34 0.28 -5.93
CA GLU A 47 -6.66 0.87 -5.67
C GLU A 47 -6.99 0.89 -4.18
N ALA A 48 -6.69 -0.18 -3.44
CA ALA A 48 -6.85 -0.21 -1.99
C ALA A 48 -5.95 0.85 -1.30
N MET A 49 -4.70 1.00 -1.74
CA MET A 49 -3.81 2.04 -1.21
C MET A 49 -4.34 3.45 -1.48
N ARG A 50 -4.86 3.72 -2.69
CA ARG A 50 -5.46 5.02 -3.03
C ARG A 50 -6.69 5.32 -2.19
N ALA A 51 -7.55 4.33 -1.95
CA ALA A 51 -8.68 4.49 -1.05
C ALA A 51 -8.21 4.87 0.36
N GLY A 52 -7.25 4.15 0.93
CA GLY A 52 -6.69 4.46 2.25
C GLY A 52 -6.03 5.85 2.33
N VAL A 53 -5.32 6.27 1.28
CA VAL A 53 -4.77 7.64 1.21
C VAL A 53 -5.88 8.68 1.16
N ALA A 54 -6.94 8.46 0.37
CA ALA A 54 -8.08 9.36 0.28
C ALA A 54 -8.87 9.47 1.60
N GLU A 55 -8.84 8.43 2.42
CA GLU A 55 -9.38 8.42 3.79
C GLU A 55 -8.48 9.11 4.83
N GLY A 56 -7.33 9.65 4.41
CA GLY A 56 -6.40 10.37 5.29
C GLY A 56 -5.40 9.46 6.02
N LEU A 57 -5.28 8.19 5.63
CA LEU A 57 -4.37 7.22 6.25
C LEU A 57 -2.96 7.25 5.63
N GLY A 58 -2.68 8.21 4.75
CA GLY A 58 -1.44 8.26 3.96
C GLY A 58 -0.15 8.29 4.79
N GLU A 59 -0.16 8.92 5.95
CA GLU A 59 0.99 9.03 6.85
C GLU A 59 1.15 7.83 7.81
N GLN A 60 0.16 6.92 7.87
CA GLN A 60 0.31 5.67 8.62
C GLN A 60 1.22 4.70 7.89
N ASP A 61 1.78 3.73 8.61
CA ASP A 61 2.52 2.63 8.01
C ASP A 61 1.66 1.88 6.98
N PHE A 62 2.26 1.46 5.86
CA PHE A 62 1.52 0.77 4.78
C PHE A 62 0.80 -0.51 5.25
N SER A 63 1.20 -1.09 6.38
CA SER A 63 0.49 -2.23 6.98
C SER A 63 -0.97 -1.92 7.40
N ILE A 64 -1.38 -0.65 7.46
CA ILE A 64 -2.80 -0.25 7.63
C ILE A 64 -3.72 -0.88 6.58
N MET A 65 -3.17 -1.24 5.40
CA MET A 65 -3.84 -2.00 4.35
C MET A 65 -4.57 -3.26 4.86
N GLY A 66 -4.03 -3.93 5.89
CA GLY A 66 -4.69 -5.12 6.46
C GLY A 66 -5.95 -4.84 7.27
N ARG A 67 -6.36 -3.57 7.40
CA ARG A 67 -7.62 -3.15 8.03
C ARG A 67 -8.56 -2.38 7.10
N LEU A 68 -8.14 -2.14 5.85
CA LEU A 68 -9.04 -1.58 4.86
C LEU A 68 -10.14 -2.61 4.54
N PRO A 69 -11.38 -2.16 4.29
CA PRO A 69 -12.52 -3.04 4.02
C PRO A 69 -12.33 -3.91 2.76
#